data_AF-A0A821N3K1-F1
#
_entry.id   AF-A0A821N3K1-F1
#
_cell.length_a   1.000
_cell.length_b   1.000
_cell.length_c   1.000
_cell.angle_alpha   90.00
_cell.angle_beta   90.00
_cell.angle_gamma   90.00
#
_symmetry.space_group_name_H-M   'P 1'
#
loop_
_entity.id
_entity.type
_entity.pdbx_description
1 polymer ?
#
loop_
_entity_poly.entity_id
_entity_poly.type
_entity_poly.pdbx_seq_one_letter_code
_entity_poly.pdbx_strand_id
1 'polypeptide(L)'
;PRPSNDNLARQICHIGPESESSTWTTAQWTCFFDLTVTNDQALAQSSFVASQELQEIRESQRNPPEFDSSLPLEMSVTIGTKVNIHFKAISEFSETIQYEAERSPSGSTFNRATGIFEWQVPKTFEKDRTSVRVRAQDDKYNLTSSHEVLLHIKAGVDSGASMVTTLS
;
A
#
# COMPACT_ATOMS: atom_id res chain seq x y z
N PRO A 1 -14.29 -36.95 -15.43
CA PRO A 1 -14.32 -37.84 -14.24
C PRO A 1 -15.31 -37.30 -13.20
N ARG A 2 -16.29 -38.11 -12.75
CA ARG A 2 -17.18 -37.69 -11.65
C ARG A 2 -16.42 -37.82 -10.32
N PRO A 3 -16.33 -36.75 -9.50
CA PRO A 3 -15.52 -36.73 -8.26
C PRO A 3 -16.05 -37.58 -7.09
N SER A 4 -17.13 -38.36 -7.28
CA SER A 4 -17.86 -38.95 -6.16
C SER A 4 -17.24 -40.20 -5.55
N ASN A 5 -16.32 -40.92 -6.22
CA ASN A 5 -15.93 -42.27 -5.81
C ASN A 5 -14.41 -42.53 -5.66
N ASP A 6 -13.53 -41.58 -5.95
CA ASP A 6 -12.08 -41.79 -5.78
C ASP A 6 -11.61 -41.32 -4.39
N ASN A 7 -11.73 -42.24 -3.43
CA ASN A 7 -11.39 -41.99 -2.03
C ASN A 7 -9.90 -41.65 -1.84
N LEU A 8 -9.02 -42.25 -2.65
CA LEU A 8 -7.59 -41.98 -2.60
C LEU A 8 -7.29 -40.57 -3.12
N ALA A 9 -7.90 -40.16 -4.23
CA ALA A 9 -7.72 -38.81 -4.75
C ALA A 9 -8.25 -37.73 -3.80
N ARG A 10 -9.38 -37.98 -3.15
CA ARG A 10 -9.90 -37.09 -2.10
C ARG A 10 -8.93 -36.96 -0.93
N GLN A 11 -8.36 -38.07 -0.46
CA GLN A 11 -7.39 -38.05 0.63
C GLN A 11 -6.11 -37.28 0.26
N ILE A 12 -5.52 -37.56 -0.91
CA ILE A 12 -4.30 -36.90 -1.39
C ILE A 12 -4.50 -35.40 -1.54
N CYS A 13 -5.69 -34.98 -1.99
CA CYS A 13 -6.01 -33.58 -2.24
C CYS A 13 -6.69 -32.88 -1.07
N HIS A 14 -6.67 -33.47 0.13
CA HIS A 14 -7.23 -32.88 1.35
C HIS A 14 -8.72 -32.50 1.23
N ILE A 15 -9.50 -33.32 0.54
CA ILE A 15 -10.94 -33.13 0.32
C ILE A 15 -11.71 -34.01 1.29
N GLY A 16 -12.57 -33.40 2.11
CA GLY A 16 -13.42 -34.14 3.06
C GLY A 16 -14.30 -35.19 2.35
N PRO A 17 -14.55 -36.36 2.97
CA PRO A 17 -15.22 -37.49 2.31
C PRO A 17 -16.65 -37.17 1.84
N GLU A 18 -17.36 -36.29 2.55
CA GLU A 18 -18.72 -35.85 2.22
C GLU A 18 -18.75 -34.47 1.54
N SER A 19 -17.58 -33.89 1.25
CA SER A 19 -17.49 -32.55 0.66
C SER A 19 -18.05 -32.53 -0.76
N GLU A 20 -19.04 -31.68 -1.01
CA GLU A 20 -19.57 -31.41 -2.34
C GLU A 20 -18.55 -30.63 -3.17
N SER A 21 -18.48 -30.92 -4.47
CA SER A 21 -17.48 -30.31 -5.35
C SER A 21 -17.61 -28.77 -5.47
N SER A 22 -18.80 -28.23 -5.18
CA SER A 22 -19.07 -26.79 -5.13
C SER A 22 -18.37 -26.06 -3.97
N THR A 23 -17.97 -26.78 -2.92
CA THR A 23 -17.33 -26.20 -1.73
C THR A 23 -15.81 -26.37 -1.73
N TRP A 24 -15.26 -27.07 -2.73
CA TRP A 24 -13.83 -27.29 -2.84
C TRP A 24 -13.11 -25.99 -3.16
N THR A 25 -11.94 -25.80 -2.55
CA THR A 25 -11.05 -24.70 -2.87
C THR A 25 -10.43 -24.87 -4.26
N THR A 26 -9.90 -23.79 -4.83
CA THR A 26 -9.12 -23.86 -6.07
C THR A 26 -7.98 -24.87 -5.96
N ALA A 27 -7.25 -24.89 -4.84
CA ALA A 27 -6.15 -25.82 -4.63
C ALA A 27 -6.60 -27.29 -4.63
N GLN A 28 -7.72 -27.59 -3.97
CA GLN A 28 -8.31 -28.94 -3.96
C GLN A 28 -8.71 -29.38 -5.36
N TRP A 29 -9.33 -28.48 -6.14
CA TRP A 29 -9.67 -28.74 -7.54
C TRP A 29 -8.43 -28.99 -8.41
N THR A 30 -7.40 -28.14 -8.32
CA THR A 30 -6.16 -28.30 -9.09
C THR A 30 -5.51 -29.64 -8.80
N CYS A 31 -5.34 -29.99 -7.52
CA CYS A 31 -4.79 -31.28 -7.12
C CYS A 31 -5.59 -32.46 -7.67
N PHE A 32 -6.92 -32.41 -7.52
CA PHE A 32 -7.79 -33.51 -7.94
C PHE A 32 -7.72 -33.74 -9.46
N PHE A 33 -7.75 -32.67 -10.25
CA PHE A 33 -7.63 -32.78 -11.70
C PHE A 33 -6.27 -33.32 -12.12
N ASP A 34 -5.18 -32.78 -11.56
CA ASP A 34 -3.83 -33.25 -11.91
C ASP A 34 -3.65 -34.72 -11.54
N LEU A 35 -4.09 -35.13 -10.34
CA LEU A 35 -4.02 -36.53 -9.93
C LEU A 35 -4.84 -37.45 -10.84
N THR A 36 -6.09 -37.08 -11.15
CA THR A 36 -6.97 -37.97 -11.94
C THR A 36 -6.60 -38.04 -13.42
N VAL A 37 -5.92 -37.02 -13.96
CA VAL A 37 -5.46 -37.00 -15.35
C VAL A 37 -4.09 -37.67 -15.50
N THR A 38 -3.19 -37.49 -14.53
CA THR A 38 -1.79 -37.94 -14.64
C THR A 38 -1.48 -39.21 -13.84
N ASN A 39 -2.29 -39.52 -12.83
CA ASN A 39 -2.01 -40.54 -11.81
C ASN A 39 -0.66 -40.31 -11.09
N ASP A 40 -0.19 -39.07 -11.03
CA ASP A 40 1.03 -38.66 -10.35
C ASP A 40 0.68 -37.88 -9.06
N GLN A 41 0.90 -38.53 -7.92
CA GLN A 41 0.65 -37.93 -6.61
C GLN A 41 1.60 -36.78 -6.29
N ALA A 42 2.87 -36.87 -6.69
CA ALA A 42 3.86 -35.84 -6.40
C ALA A 42 3.55 -34.56 -7.17
N LEU A 43 3.13 -34.71 -8.43
CA LEU A 43 2.64 -33.59 -9.24
C LEU A 43 1.38 -32.97 -8.61
N ALA A 44 0.38 -33.79 -8.27
CA ALA A 44 -0.86 -33.30 -7.69
C ALA A 44 -0.66 -32.53 -6.37
N GLN A 45 0.22 -33.02 -5.49
CA GLN A 45 0.57 -32.34 -4.24
C GLN A 45 1.31 -31.02 -4.50
N SER A 46 2.22 -31.01 -5.47
CA SER A 46 2.94 -29.79 -5.87
C SER A 46 1.97 -28.74 -6.42
N SER A 47 1.01 -29.15 -7.24
CA SER A 47 -0.06 -28.26 -7.76
C SER A 47 -1.01 -27.75 -6.68
N PHE A 48 -1.29 -28.56 -5.65
CA PHE A 48 -2.05 -28.12 -4.47
C PHE A 48 -1.33 -26.97 -3.76
N VAL A 49 -0.06 -27.18 -3.42
CA VAL A 49 0.77 -26.19 -2.72
C VAL A 49 0.91 -24.92 -3.55
N ALA A 50 1.25 -25.05 -4.83
CA ALA A 50 1.37 -23.90 -5.73
C ALA A 50 0.07 -23.09 -5.84
N SER A 51 -1.09 -23.76 -5.83
CA SER A 51 -2.38 -23.08 -5.85
C SER A 51 -2.69 -22.33 -4.55
N GLN A 52 -2.27 -22.88 -3.39
CA GLN A 52 -2.39 -22.16 -2.11
C GLN A 52 -1.47 -20.95 -2.07
N GLU A 53 -0.19 -21.12 -2.41
CA GLU A 53 0.78 -20.04 -2.45
C GLU A 53 0.33 -18.91 -3.39
N LEU A 54 -0.18 -19.24 -4.58
CA LEU A 54 -0.70 -18.25 -5.51
C LEU A 54 -1.91 -17.49 -4.94
N GLN A 55 -2.79 -18.19 -4.22
CA GLN A 55 -3.94 -17.56 -3.58
C GLN A 55 -3.49 -16.63 -2.45
N GLU A 56 -2.53 -17.06 -1.61
CA GLU A 56 -1.95 -16.23 -0.56
C GLU A 56 -1.24 -14.98 -1.13
N ILE A 57 -0.46 -15.14 -2.20
CA ILE A 57 0.18 -14.02 -2.92
C ILE A 57 -0.88 -13.06 -3.46
N ARG A 58 -1.97 -13.57 -4.02
CA ARG A 58 -3.04 -12.73 -4.56
C ARG A 58 -3.74 -11.93 -3.45
N GLU A 59 -4.06 -12.57 -2.34
CA GLU A 59 -4.68 -11.89 -1.21
C GLU A 59 -3.73 -10.85 -0.60
N SER A 60 -2.43 -11.17 -0.44
CA SER A 60 -1.46 -10.19 0.05
C SER A 60 -1.35 -8.99 -0.88
N GLN A 61 -1.33 -9.18 -2.20
CA GLN A 61 -1.34 -8.08 -3.17
C GLN A 61 -2.57 -7.17 -3.08
N ARG A 62 -3.69 -7.63 -2.52
CA ARG A 62 -4.89 -6.81 -2.26
C ARG A 62 -4.78 -5.99 -0.99
N ASN A 63 -3.82 -6.30 -0.11
CA ASN A 63 -3.65 -5.69 1.20
C ASN A 63 -2.27 -5.00 1.30
N PRO A 64 -1.96 -4.00 0.46
CA PRO A 64 -0.74 -3.20 0.62
C PRO A 64 -0.79 -2.39 1.92
N PRO A 65 0.33 -1.79 2.37
CA PRO A 65 0.33 -0.88 3.51
C PRO A 65 -0.75 0.19 3.40
N GLU A 66 -1.50 0.44 4.46
CA GLU A 66 -2.58 1.43 4.49
C GLU A 66 -2.11 2.67 5.26
N PHE A 67 -2.20 3.85 4.63
CA PHE A 67 -1.96 5.12 5.31
C PHE A 67 -3.11 5.46 6.27
N ASP A 68 -2.79 6.13 7.38
CA ASP A 68 -3.77 6.62 8.34
C ASP A 68 -4.90 7.40 7.64
N SER A 69 -6.15 6.95 7.80
CA SER A 69 -7.32 7.58 7.20
C SER A 69 -7.53 9.06 7.57
N SER A 70 -6.90 9.54 8.65
CA SER A 70 -6.91 10.96 9.05
C SER A 70 -5.92 11.82 8.26
N LEU A 71 -5.03 11.21 7.47
CA LEU A 71 -4.07 11.92 6.64
C LEU A 71 -4.82 12.68 5.53
N PRO A 72 -4.67 14.02 5.44
CA PRO A 72 -5.45 14.81 4.51
C PRO A 72 -5.07 14.51 3.05
N LEU A 73 -6.01 14.70 2.13
CA LEU A 73 -5.74 14.76 0.69
C LEU A 73 -5.34 16.16 0.24
N GLU A 74 -5.83 17.19 0.94
CA GLU A 74 -5.52 18.58 0.68
C GLU A 74 -5.28 19.35 1.97
N MET A 75 -4.36 20.30 1.95
CA MET A 75 -4.00 21.13 3.10
C MET A 75 -3.77 22.58 2.67
N SER A 76 -4.36 23.55 3.38
CA SER A 76 -4.00 24.96 3.19
C SER A 76 -2.77 25.32 4.01
N VAL A 77 -1.78 25.94 3.37
CA VAL A 77 -0.50 26.28 3.99
C VAL A 77 -0.16 27.73 3.68
N THR A 78 0.30 28.47 4.68
CA THR A 78 0.68 29.87 4.51
C THR A 78 2.18 30.01 4.22
N ILE A 79 2.54 30.88 3.29
CA ILE A 79 3.94 31.23 2.99
C ILE A 79 4.67 31.65 4.28
N GLY A 80 5.92 31.21 4.42
CA GLY A 80 6.75 31.51 5.59
C GLY A 80 6.47 30.65 6.83
N THR A 81 5.52 29.70 6.77
CA THR A 81 5.24 28.78 7.88
C THR A 81 5.94 27.42 7.72
N LYS A 82 6.06 26.68 8.82
CA LYS A 82 6.54 25.29 8.82
C LYS A 82 5.37 24.33 8.63
N VAL A 83 5.51 23.41 7.68
CA VAL A 83 4.65 22.25 7.50
C VAL A 83 5.33 21.03 8.12
N ASN A 84 4.55 20.25 8.86
CA ASN A 84 4.95 18.96 9.39
C ASN A 84 3.81 17.96 9.15
N ILE A 85 4.09 16.85 8.46
CA ILE A 85 3.11 15.81 8.13
C ILE A 85 3.74 14.47 8.48
N HIS A 86 3.01 13.61 9.19
CA HIS A 86 3.42 12.25 9.49
C HIS A 86 2.66 11.28 8.58
N PHE A 87 3.36 10.75 7.58
CA PHE A 87 2.83 9.76 6.64
C PHE A 87 2.86 8.37 7.26
N LYS A 88 2.08 8.15 8.33
CA LYS A 88 2.04 6.84 9.00
C LYS A 88 1.22 5.87 8.17
N ALA A 89 1.80 4.71 7.88
CA ALA A 89 1.10 3.55 7.33
C ALA A 89 1.25 2.33 8.24
N ILE A 90 0.31 1.39 8.10
CA ILE A 90 0.33 0.08 8.77
C ILE A 90 0.21 -1.04 7.74
N SER A 91 0.77 -2.21 8.05
CA SER A 91 0.63 -3.43 7.26
C SER A 91 0.18 -4.55 8.19
N GLU A 92 -0.68 -5.45 7.71
CA GLU A 92 -1.01 -6.68 8.45
C GLU A 92 0.09 -7.74 8.35
N PHE A 93 1.06 -7.55 7.45
CA PHE A 93 2.11 -8.52 7.17
C PHE A 93 3.47 -8.18 7.78
N SER A 94 3.71 -6.91 8.13
CA SER A 94 4.99 -6.44 8.67
C SER A 94 4.81 -5.40 9.77
N GLU A 95 5.75 -5.43 10.73
CA GLU A 95 5.89 -4.36 11.73
C GLU A 95 6.70 -3.17 11.20
N THR A 96 7.53 -3.41 10.19
CA THR A 96 8.39 -2.39 9.59
C THR A 96 7.81 -1.93 8.26
N ILE A 97 7.73 -0.61 8.08
CA ILE A 97 7.36 0.05 6.83
C ILE A 97 8.51 0.93 6.39
N GLN A 98 8.94 0.78 5.14
CA GLN A 98 9.92 1.67 4.51
C GLN A 98 9.19 2.75 3.73
N TYR A 99 9.56 4.00 3.97
CA TYR A 99 8.95 5.13 3.28
C TYR A 99 9.88 5.78 2.27
N GLU A 100 9.30 6.29 1.18
CA GLU A 100 10.02 7.12 0.21
C GLU A 100 9.17 8.32 -0.21
N ALA A 101 9.75 9.51 -0.18
CA ALA A 101 9.17 10.69 -0.83
C ALA A 101 9.44 10.62 -2.34
N GLU A 102 8.41 10.28 -3.12
CA GLU A 102 8.46 10.23 -4.59
C GLU A 102 8.37 11.62 -5.22
N ARG A 103 7.68 12.53 -4.52
CA ARG A 103 7.54 13.94 -4.89
C ARG A 103 7.53 14.79 -3.64
N SER A 104 8.29 15.87 -3.61
CA SER A 104 8.23 16.84 -2.53
C SER A 104 8.63 18.24 -3.00
N PRO A 105 8.20 19.30 -2.29
CA PRO A 105 8.64 20.66 -2.55
C PRO A 105 10.16 20.80 -2.36
N SER A 106 10.82 21.62 -3.17
CA SER A 106 12.25 21.91 -3.02
C SER A 106 12.56 22.49 -1.62
N GLY A 107 13.66 22.02 -1.02
CA GLY A 107 14.07 22.42 0.33
C GLY A 107 13.28 21.76 1.47
N SER A 108 12.39 20.82 1.17
CA SER A 108 11.79 19.96 2.20
C SER A 108 12.75 18.84 2.64
N THR A 109 12.48 18.26 3.80
CA THR A 109 13.16 17.08 4.32
C THR A 109 12.15 15.96 4.56
N PHE A 110 12.59 14.72 4.41
CA PHE A 110 11.76 13.54 4.64
C PHE A 110 12.58 12.45 5.34
N ASN A 111 12.08 11.96 6.47
CA ASN A 111 12.68 10.83 7.18
C ASN A 111 12.05 9.52 6.71
N ARG A 112 12.83 8.71 5.98
CA ARG A 112 12.40 7.43 5.41
C ARG A 112 12.06 6.36 6.44
N ALA A 113 12.61 6.46 7.66
CA ALA A 113 12.36 5.49 8.73
C ALA A 113 11.07 5.83 9.52
N THR A 114 10.70 7.11 9.62
CA THR A 114 9.55 7.54 10.42
C THR A 114 8.38 8.08 9.61
N GLY A 115 8.55 8.30 8.30
CA GLY A 115 7.52 8.90 7.46
C GLY A 115 7.25 10.39 7.77
N ILE A 116 8.14 11.06 8.52
CA ILE A 116 7.96 12.48 8.88
C ILE A 116 8.49 13.36 7.73
N PHE A 117 7.59 14.17 7.18
CA PHE A 117 7.87 15.23 6.23
C PHE A 117 7.93 16.58 6.92
N GLU A 118 8.96 17.37 6.63
CA GLU A 118 9.05 18.76 7.08
C GLU A 118 9.37 19.70 5.93
N TRP A 119 8.72 20.88 5.92
CA TRP A 119 8.99 21.90 4.92
C TRP A 119 8.79 23.30 5.48
N GLN A 120 9.82 24.12 5.40
CA GLN A 120 9.72 25.56 5.64
C GLN A 120 9.30 26.23 4.33
N VAL A 121 8.06 26.69 4.23
CA VAL A 121 7.57 27.32 2.99
C VAL A 121 8.35 28.61 2.73
N PRO A 122 9.11 28.71 1.62
CA PRO A 122 9.89 29.91 1.33
C PRO A 122 9.01 31.14 1.21
N LYS A 123 9.44 32.30 1.72
CA LYS A 123 8.72 33.57 1.58
C LYS A 123 8.53 33.99 0.12
N THR A 124 9.40 33.51 -0.76
CA THR A 124 9.42 33.75 -2.21
C THR A 124 8.76 32.61 -2.99
N PHE A 125 7.94 31.76 -2.36
CA PHE A 125 7.27 30.67 -3.08
C PHE A 125 6.15 31.23 -3.95
N GLU A 126 6.25 31.06 -5.27
CA GLU A 126 5.39 31.75 -6.23
C GLU A 126 4.17 30.93 -6.69
N LYS A 127 4.18 29.61 -6.48
CA LYS A 127 3.08 28.74 -6.92
C LYS A 127 1.92 28.74 -5.92
N ASP A 128 0.70 28.71 -6.43
CA ASP A 128 -0.53 28.58 -5.64
C ASP A 128 -0.70 27.18 -5.04
N ARG A 129 0.00 26.18 -5.57
CA ARG A 129 -0.03 24.79 -5.10
C ARG A 129 1.28 24.05 -5.29
N THR A 130 1.47 23.03 -4.48
CA THR A 130 2.49 21.99 -4.64
C THR A 130 1.98 20.70 -4.00
N SER A 131 2.68 19.58 -4.15
CA SER A 131 2.30 18.35 -3.45
C SER A 131 3.49 17.62 -2.86
N VAL A 132 3.16 16.77 -1.90
CA VAL A 132 4.06 15.76 -1.35
C VAL A 132 3.42 14.39 -1.58
N ARG A 133 4.13 13.50 -2.28
CA ARG A 133 3.71 12.13 -2.54
C ARG A 133 4.69 11.18 -1.88
N VAL A 134 4.18 10.31 -1.00
CA VAL A 134 4.96 9.34 -0.24
C VAL A 134 4.49 7.94 -0.60
N ARG A 135 5.45 7.04 -0.85
CA ARG A 135 5.23 5.61 -0.98
C ARG A 135 5.56 4.91 0.34
N ALA A 136 4.70 4.02 0.79
CA ALA A 136 4.94 3.07 1.87
C ALA A 136 5.17 1.68 1.27
N GLN A 137 6.12 0.93 1.83
CA GLN A 137 6.43 -0.42 1.41
C GLN A 137 6.57 -1.36 2.63
N ASP A 138 5.91 -2.51 2.60
CA ASP A 138 6.15 -3.57 3.59
C ASP A 138 7.40 -4.39 3.23
N ASP A 139 8.07 -4.95 4.22
CA ASP A 139 9.32 -5.69 4.04
C ASP A 139 9.14 -7.20 3.75
N LYS A 140 7.94 -7.75 3.97
CA LYS A 140 7.67 -9.19 3.84
C LYS A 140 7.34 -9.58 2.40
N TYR A 141 6.49 -8.80 1.75
CA TYR A 141 5.97 -9.05 0.40
C TYR A 141 6.27 -7.92 -0.59
N ASN A 142 6.97 -6.86 -0.16
CA ASN A 142 7.34 -5.71 -0.99
C ASN A 142 6.14 -4.98 -1.63
N LEU A 143 4.96 -5.08 -1.03
CA LEU A 143 3.75 -4.39 -1.47
C LEU A 143 3.90 -2.91 -1.19
N THR A 144 3.35 -2.12 -2.11
CA THR A 144 3.48 -0.67 -2.03
C THR A 144 2.14 0.03 -2.16
N SER A 145 1.96 1.10 -1.40
CA SER A 145 0.90 2.08 -1.58
C SER A 145 1.48 3.49 -1.61
N SER A 146 0.73 4.46 -2.14
CA SER A 146 1.15 5.85 -2.12
C SER A 146 0.04 6.75 -1.61
N HIS A 147 0.41 7.78 -0.86
CA HIS A 147 -0.48 8.87 -0.48
C HIS A 147 0.06 10.19 -0.99
N GLU A 148 -0.82 11.06 -1.50
CA GLU A 148 -0.46 12.39 -1.98
C GLU A 148 -1.27 13.44 -1.23
N VAL A 149 -0.58 14.44 -0.68
CA VAL A 149 -1.20 15.62 -0.09
C VAL A 149 -0.96 16.81 -1.01
N LEU A 150 -2.04 17.41 -1.50
CA LEU A 150 -2.00 18.66 -2.24
C LEU A 150 -1.96 19.84 -1.25
N LEU A 151 -0.89 20.62 -1.31
CA LEU A 151 -0.72 21.82 -0.50
C LEU A 151 -1.19 23.05 -1.28
N HIS A 152 -2.26 23.69 -0.81
CA HIS A 152 -2.74 24.97 -1.32
C HIS A 152 -2.03 26.11 -0.60
N ILE A 153 -1.23 26.87 -1.32
CA ILE A 153 -0.39 27.91 -0.75
C ILE A 153 -1.16 29.24 -0.67
N LYS A 154 -1.15 29.84 0.52
CA LYS A 154 -1.77 31.13 0.82
C LYS A 154 -0.71 32.17 1.12
N ALA A 155 -0.97 33.42 0.73
CA ALA A 155 -0.10 34.54 1.08
C ALA A 155 0.03 34.67 2.61
N GLY A 156 1.24 34.98 3.07
CA GLY A 156 1.46 35.37 4.45
C GLY A 156 0.77 36.69 4.75
N VAL A 157 0.34 36.90 6.00
CA VAL A 157 -0.07 38.25 6.42
C VAL A 157 1.20 39.10 6.46
N ASP A 158 1.33 40.04 5.52
CA ASP A 158 2.45 40.97 5.49
C ASP A 158 2.51 41.75 6.80
N SER A 159 3.61 41.60 7.53
CA SER A 159 3.92 42.44 8.69
C SER A 159 4.39 43.80 8.18
N GLY A 160 3.43 44.66 7.85
CA GLY A 160 3.58 46.12 7.79
C GLY A 160 4.71 46.69 6.93
N ALA A 161 4.48 46.84 5.62
CA ALA A 161 5.10 47.92 4.86
C ALA A 161 4.26 49.19 5.07
N SER A 162 4.54 49.92 6.15
CA SER A 162 4.08 51.30 6.32
C SER A 162 4.77 52.16 5.25
N MET A 163 4.05 52.50 4.18
CA MET A 163 4.49 53.54 3.26
C MET A 163 4.38 54.89 3.98
N VAL A 164 5.48 55.32 4.61
CA VAL A 164 5.66 56.71 5.00
C VAL A 164 5.82 57.52 3.72
N THR A 165 4.74 58.16 3.27
CA THR A 165 4.80 59.19 2.23
C THR A 165 5.08 60.52 2.93
N THR A 166 6.34 60.92 2.99
CA THR A 166 6.70 62.33 3.21
C THR A 166 6.89 62.99 1.86
N LEU A 167 5.99 63.91 1.50
CA LEU A 167 6.23 64.90 0.46
C LEU A 167 6.42 66.26 1.12
N SER A 168 7.51 66.91 0.75
CA SER A 168 7.96 68.25 1.14
C SER A 168 7.24 69.33 0.34
#